data_AF-A0A0P9VZ96-F1
#
_entry.id   AF-A0A0P9VZ96-F1
#
_cell.length_a   1.000
_cell.length_b   1.000
_cell.length_c   1.000
_cell.angle_alpha   90.00
_cell.angle_beta   90.00
_cell.angle_gamma   90.00
#
_symmetry.space_group_name_H-M   'P 1'
#
loop_
_entity.id
_entity.type
_entity.pdbx_description
1 polymer ?
#
loop_
_entity_poly.entity_id
_entity_poly.type
_entity_poly.pdbx_seq_one_letter_code
_entity_poly.pdbx_strand_id
1 'polypeptide(L)'
;MTPAKRRVSVFLAYITIAGVLWTASEWWEKGLAERSGEPDISPGGCYRVELFKPLWVLPMMFHSMPHPDSEVPRKWLPWWEYPVFFRLYDHRTGELISQTEVYDLASASGPLDWGDGSSEVSAGMISIGPNLPDCIGDRPARVNPQ
;
A
#
# COMPACT_ATOMS: atom_id res chain seq x y z
N MET A 1 25.57 -37.54 -12.09
CA MET A 1 25.80 -36.09 -11.86
C MET A 1 27.02 -35.94 -10.97
N THR A 2 27.99 -35.08 -11.29
CA THR A 2 29.17 -34.90 -10.41
C THR A 2 28.76 -34.18 -9.12
N PRO A 3 29.45 -34.41 -7.98
CA PRO A 3 29.11 -33.77 -6.70
C PRO A 3 29.10 -32.24 -6.80
N ALA A 4 29.97 -31.63 -7.61
CA ALA A 4 29.96 -30.20 -7.90
C ALA A 4 28.68 -29.75 -8.62
N LYS A 5 28.25 -30.46 -9.67
CA LYS A 5 26.99 -30.14 -10.38
C LYS A 5 25.78 -30.30 -9.48
N ARG A 6 25.76 -31.32 -8.61
CA ARG A 6 24.68 -31.52 -7.63
C ARG A 6 24.59 -30.37 -6.62
N ARG A 7 25.73 -29.90 -6.09
CA ARG A 7 25.78 -28.75 -5.17
C ARG A 7 25.25 -27.48 -5.84
N VAL A 8 25.66 -27.20 -7.07
CA VAL A 8 25.18 -26.05 -7.85
C VAL A 8 23.67 -26.14 -8.08
N SER A 9 23.15 -27.30 -8.50
CA SER A 9 21.70 -27.49 -8.70
C SER A 9 20.90 -27.29 -7.41
N VAL A 10 21.40 -27.77 -6.26
CA VAL A 10 20.74 -27.57 -4.97
C VAL A 10 20.74 -26.10 -4.57
N PHE A 11 21.87 -25.39 -4.74
CA PHE A 11 21.95 -23.96 -4.46
C PHE A 11 20.97 -23.13 -5.31
N LEU A 12 20.91 -23.40 -6.61
CA LEU A 12 19.99 -22.73 -7.52
C LEU A 12 18.52 -22.99 -7.16
N ALA A 13 18.18 -24.25 -6.84
CA ALA A 13 16.85 -24.60 -6.38
C ALA A 13 16.46 -23.84 -5.10
N TYR A 14 17.37 -23.76 -4.13
CA TYR A 14 17.15 -23.03 -2.89
C TYR A 14 16.87 -21.54 -3.13
N ILE A 15 17.71 -20.86 -3.93
CA ILE A 15 17.53 -19.43 -4.23
C ILE A 15 16.19 -19.19 -4.93
N THR A 16 15.83 -20.08 -5.87
CA THR A 16 14.57 -19.96 -6.61
C THR A 16 13.37 -20.12 -5.69
N ILE A 17 13.37 -21.15 -4.82
CA ILE A 17 12.29 -21.39 -3.86
C ILE A 17 12.18 -20.22 -2.87
N ALA A 18 13.31 -19.76 -2.32
CA ALA A 18 13.33 -18.63 -1.40
C ALA A 18 12.76 -17.36 -2.05
N GLY A 19 13.13 -17.07 -3.30
CA GLY A 19 12.60 -15.92 -4.03
C GLY A 19 11.10 -16.00 -4.29
N VAL A 20 10.57 -17.19 -4.63
CA VAL A 20 9.12 -17.38 -4.85
C VAL A 20 8.35 -17.29 -3.52
N LEU A 21 8.88 -17.86 -2.45
CA LEU A 21 8.25 -17.76 -1.14
C LEU A 21 8.22 -16.31 -0.63
N TRP A 22 9.28 -15.56 -0.91
CA TRP A 22 9.36 -14.13 -0.60
C TRP A 22 8.28 -13.31 -1.32
N THR A 23 8.10 -13.48 -2.63
CA THR A 23 7.07 -12.74 -3.36
C THR A 23 5.65 -13.17 -2.97
N ALA A 24 5.46 -14.45 -2.66
CA ALA A 24 4.18 -14.96 -2.16
C ALA A 24 3.84 -14.42 -0.76
N SER A 25 4.84 -14.26 0.12
CA SER A 25 4.61 -13.73 1.47
C SER A 25 4.10 -12.30 1.41
N GLU A 26 4.71 -11.41 0.61
CA GLU A 26 4.24 -10.02 0.45
C GLU A 26 2.75 -9.92 0.09
N TRP A 27 2.27 -10.84 -0.76
CA TRP A 27 0.85 -10.88 -1.15
C TRP A 27 -0.04 -11.37 -0.01
N TRP A 28 0.34 -12.44 0.69
CA TRP A 28 -0.42 -12.95 1.85
C TRP A 28 -0.42 -11.98 3.02
N GLU A 29 0.68 -11.28 3.27
CA GLU A 29 0.82 -10.35 4.38
C GLU A 29 -0.12 -9.14 4.23
N LYS A 30 -0.38 -8.68 3.01
CA LYS A 30 -1.43 -7.69 2.72
C LYS A 30 -2.84 -8.28 2.67
N GLY A 31 -2.98 -9.52 2.17
CA GLY A 31 -4.28 -10.19 2.08
C GLY A 31 -4.87 -10.54 3.45
N LEU A 32 -4.01 -10.87 4.41
CA LEU A 32 -4.34 -11.20 5.79
C LEU A 32 -4.18 -10.01 6.74
N ALA A 33 -3.95 -8.81 6.20
CA ALA A 33 -3.78 -7.59 6.98
C ALA A 33 -5.07 -7.25 7.75
N GLU A 34 -4.89 -6.73 8.96
CA GLU A 34 -5.99 -6.25 9.79
C GLU A 34 -6.17 -4.74 9.60
N ARG A 35 -7.43 -4.30 9.59
CA ARG A 35 -7.73 -2.86 9.57
C ARG A 35 -7.25 -2.25 10.89
N SER A 36 -6.52 -1.15 10.77
CA SER A 36 -6.02 -0.38 11.89
C SER A 36 -6.88 0.85 12.10
N GLY A 37 -7.70 0.85 13.15
CA GLY A 37 -8.55 1.99 13.50
C GLY A 37 -9.83 2.09 12.67
N GLU A 38 -10.52 3.22 12.83
CA GLU A 38 -11.76 3.52 12.14
C GLU A 38 -11.49 4.06 10.72
N PRO A 39 -12.40 3.82 9.76
CA PRO A 39 -12.30 4.39 8.42
C PRO A 39 -12.50 5.91 8.46
N ASP A 40 -11.69 6.63 7.68
CA ASP A 40 -11.88 8.05 7.43
C ASP A 40 -12.79 8.23 6.21
N ILE A 41 -13.87 9.00 6.39
CA ILE A 41 -14.81 9.32 5.32
C ILE A 41 -14.63 10.78 4.95
N SER A 42 -14.55 11.06 3.66
CA SER A 42 -14.38 12.41 3.15
C SER A 42 -15.60 13.30 3.46
N PRO A 43 -15.44 14.60 3.75
CA PRO A 43 -16.55 15.49 4.11
C PRO A 43 -17.72 15.54 3.12
N GLY A 44 -17.44 15.44 1.82
CA GLY A 44 -18.38 15.35 0.71
C GLY A 44 -18.95 13.96 0.47
N GLY A 45 -18.46 12.96 1.20
CA GLY A 45 -19.01 11.59 1.23
C GLY A 45 -18.65 10.74 0.01
N CYS A 46 -17.65 11.12 -0.78
CA CYS A 46 -17.24 10.36 -1.96
C CYS A 46 -16.23 9.26 -1.66
N TYR A 47 -15.33 9.47 -0.70
CA TYR A 47 -14.20 8.59 -0.47
C TYR A 47 -14.22 8.04 0.94
N ARG A 48 -13.76 6.79 1.05
CA ARG A 48 -13.44 6.16 2.32
C ARG A 48 -12.00 5.67 2.25
N VAL A 49 -11.18 6.12 3.19
CA VAL A 49 -9.82 5.63 3.36
C VAL A 49 -9.79 4.71 4.57
N GLU A 50 -9.21 3.52 4.38
CA GLU A 50 -8.97 2.56 5.46
C GLU A 50 -7.47 2.28 5.58
N LEU A 51 -6.97 2.29 6.81
CA LEU A 51 -5.60 1.95 7.14
C LEU A 51 -5.49 0.46 7.50
N PHE A 52 -4.43 -0.21 7.04
CA PHE A 52 -4.19 -1.63 7.31
C PHE A 52 -2.78 -1.88 7.80
N LYS A 53 -2.66 -2.73 8.82
CA LYS A 53 -1.37 -3.23 9.29
C LYS A 53 -1.06 -4.57 8.62
N PRO A 54 0.06 -4.70 7.88
CA PRO A 54 0.42 -5.96 7.24
C PRO A 54 0.70 -7.03 8.30
N LEU A 55 0.29 -8.27 8.01
CA LEU A 55 0.56 -9.43 8.86
C LEU A 55 1.88 -10.08 8.46
N TRP A 56 3.01 -9.44 8.75
CA TRP A 56 4.33 -9.96 8.37
C TRP A 56 4.62 -11.33 8.94
N VAL A 57 4.89 -12.29 8.05
CA VAL A 57 5.31 -13.65 8.40
C VAL A 57 6.82 -13.68 8.61
N LEU A 58 7.55 -12.88 7.86
CA LEU A 58 8.99 -12.71 7.99
C LEU A 58 9.30 -11.51 8.89
N PRO A 59 10.49 -11.49 9.54
CA PRO A 59 10.91 -10.29 10.26
C PRO A 59 10.92 -9.06 9.35
N MET A 60 10.39 -7.96 9.87
CA MET A 60 10.19 -6.69 9.16
C MET A 60 11.39 -6.21 8.32
N MET A 61 12.60 -6.46 8.81
CA MET A 61 13.83 -6.01 8.16
C MET A 61 14.06 -6.67 6.80
N PHE A 62 13.46 -7.82 6.54
CA PHE A 62 13.59 -8.43 5.23
C PHE A 62 12.72 -7.71 4.17
N HIS A 63 11.71 -6.96 4.61
CA HIS A 63 10.86 -6.16 3.73
C HIS A 63 11.53 -4.83 3.43
N SER A 64 11.71 -4.57 2.15
CA SER A 64 12.35 -3.35 1.68
C SER A 64 11.35 -2.17 1.80
N MET A 65 11.80 -1.02 2.31
CA MET A 65 10.93 0.12 2.64
C MET A 65 10.92 1.15 1.51
N PRO A 66 9.78 1.35 0.81
CA PRO A 66 9.66 2.34 -0.25
C PRO A 66 9.75 3.75 0.32
N HIS A 67 10.22 4.68 -0.50
CA HIS A 67 10.09 6.10 -0.24
C HIS A 67 8.84 6.61 -0.97
N PRO A 68 8.05 7.55 -0.40
CA PRO A 68 6.86 8.09 -1.07
C PRO A 68 7.18 8.79 -2.41
N ASP A 69 8.34 9.44 -2.47
CA ASP A 69 8.92 9.91 -3.73
C ASP A 69 9.64 8.75 -4.45
N SER A 70 9.17 8.43 -5.65
CA SER A 70 9.69 7.36 -6.51
C SER A 70 11.12 7.59 -7.02
N GLU A 71 11.62 8.83 -7.02
CA GLU A 71 13.00 9.12 -7.41
C GLU A 71 14.01 8.70 -6.33
N VAL A 72 13.54 8.54 -5.08
CA VAL A 72 14.37 8.13 -3.97
C VAL A 72 14.43 6.60 -3.90
N PRO A 73 15.64 6.01 -3.88
CA PRO A 73 15.77 4.55 -3.81
C PRO A 73 15.17 3.95 -2.55
N ARG A 74 14.63 2.74 -2.71
CA ARG A 74 14.12 1.92 -1.61
C ARG A 74 15.22 1.57 -0.59
N LYS A 75 14.88 1.59 0.70
CA LYS A 75 15.77 1.12 1.77
C LYS A 75 15.73 -0.40 1.90
N TRP A 76 16.90 -1.03 1.93
CA TRP A 76 17.08 -2.46 2.20
C TRP A 76 17.49 -2.67 3.66
N LEU A 77 17.01 -3.74 4.28
CA LEU A 77 17.21 -4.01 5.71
C LEU A 77 16.79 -2.84 6.61
N PRO A 78 15.61 -2.23 6.38
CA PRO A 78 15.18 -1.08 7.15
C PRO A 78 14.76 -1.48 8.57
N TRP A 79 14.70 -0.47 9.43
CA TRP A 79 13.94 -0.53 10.67
C TRP A 79 12.58 0.11 10.42
N TRP A 80 11.50 -0.64 10.58
CA TRP A 80 10.14 -0.12 10.45
C TRP A 80 9.60 0.28 11.82
N GLU A 81 9.11 1.51 11.94
CA GLU A 81 8.50 1.99 13.17
C GLU A 81 6.99 1.74 13.15
N TYR A 82 6.29 2.26 12.14
CA TYR A 82 4.85 2.07 11.98
C TYR A 82 4.45 1.67 10.55
N PRO A 83 4.65 0.39 10.20
CA PRO A 83 4.37 -0.12 8.86
C PRO A 83 2.88 -0.31 8.65
N VAL A 84 2.32 0.38 7.66
CA VAL A 84 0.92 0.23 7.25
C VAL A 84 0.75 0.57 5.77
N PHE A 85 -0.42 0.28 5.22
CA PHE A 85 -0.81 0.69 3.87
C PHE A 85 -2.26 1.15 3.86
N PHE A 86 -2.61 1.94 2.86
CA PHE A 86 -3.95 2.48 2.69
C PHE A 86 -4.72 1.72 1.61
N ARG A 87 -6.04 1.61 1.81
CA ARG A 87 -7.00 1.29 0.76
C ARG A 87 -7.96 2.46 0.61
N LEU A 88 -8.13 2.91 -0.63
CA LEU A 88 -9.09 3.94 -1.00
C LEU A 88 -10.28 3.29 -1.68
N TYR A 89 -11.47 3.64 -1.22
CA TYR A 89 -12.72 3.16 -1.77
C TYR A 89 -13.60 4.32 -2.22
N ASP A 90 -14.43 4.07 -3.24
CA ASP A 90 -15.64 4.86 -3.45
C ASP A 90 -16.57 4.55 -2.27
N HIS A 91 -16.85 5.56 -1.45
CA HIS A 91 -17.69 5.39 -0.27
C HIS A 91 -19.13 5.04 -0.62
N ARG A 92 -19.62 5.50 -1.77
CA ARG A 92 -21.02 5.35 -2.21
C ARG A 92 -21.29 3.93 -2.70
N THR A 93 -20.34 3.34 -3.41
CA THR A 93 -20.48 2.01 -4.03
C THR A 93 -19.76 0.92 -3.22
N GLY A 94 -18.77 1.28 -2.42
CA GLY A 94 -17.88 0.36 -1.71
C GLY A 94 -16.78 -0.24 -2.59
N GLU A 95 -16.63 0.21 -3.84
CA GLU A 95 -15.62 -0.29 -4.76
C GLU A 95 -14.21 0.17 -4.35
N LEU A 96 -13.23 -0.72 -4.44
CA LEU A 96 -11.82 -0.39 -4.20
C LEU A 96 -11.26 0.38 -5.40
N ILE A 97 -10.85 1.63 -5.16
CA ILE A 97 -10.23 2.49 -6.18
C ILE A 97 -8.74 2.19 -6.27
N SER A 98 -8.05 2.16 -5.14
CA SER A 98 -6.61 1.94 -5.08
C SER A 98 -6.15 1.34 -3.76
N GLN A 99 -4.94 0.77 -3.78
CA GLN A 99 -4.25 0.28 -2.60
C GLN A 99 -2.77 0.65 -2.71
N THR A 100 -2.20 1.18 -1.63
CA THR A 100 -0.80 1.59 -1.62
C THR A 100 0.17 0.43 -1.39
N GLU A 101 1.45 0.73 -1.56
CA GLU A 101 2.52 -0.02 -0.93
C GLU A 101 2.49 0.11 0.60
N VAL A 102 3.27 -0.73 1.29
CA VAL A 102 3.49 -0.57 2.73
C VAL A 102 4.49 0.57 2.92
N TYR A 103 4.09 1.59 3.65
CA TYR A 103 4.93 2.73 4.02
C TYR A 103 5.12 2.78 5.53
N ASP A 104 6.18 3.44 5.97
CA ASP A 104 6.39 3.74 7.38
C ASP A 104 5.74 5.08 7.72
N LEU A 105 4.57 5.01 8.33
CA LEU A 105 3.79 6.20 8.65
C LEU A 105 4.52 7.14 9.61
N ALA A 106 5.43 6.63 10.46
CA ALA A 106 6.21 7.48 11.37
C ALA A 106 7.05 8.53 10.61
N SER A 107 7.42 8.24 9.35
CA SER A 107 8.27 9.10 8.54
C SER A 107 7.57 9.80 7.37
N ALA A 108 6.46 9.24 6.87
CA ALA A 108 5.85 9.70 5.62
C ALA A 108 4.41 10.22 5.77
N SER A 109 3.77 9.95 6.91
CA SER A 109 2.36 10.28 7.12
C SER A 109 2.12 11.77 7.35
N GLY A 110 0.86 12.16 7.21
CA GLY A 110 0.34 13.47 7.53
C GLY A 110 -1.19 13.45 7.48
N PRO A 111 -1.82 14.63 7.59
CA PRO A 111 -3.27 14.76 7.41
C PRO A 111 -3.71 14.22 6.04
N LEU A 112 -4.96 13.73 5.99
CA LEU A 112 -5.59 13.37 4.72
C LEU A 112 -5.90 14.63 3.91
N ASP A 113 -5.51 14.60 2.64
CA ASP A 113 -5.98 15.52 1.60
C ASP A 113 -6.88 14.72 0.65
N TRP A 114 -8.07 15.24 0.38
CA TRP A 114 -9.08 14.59 -0.46
C TRP A 114 -8.97 14.98 -1.94
N GLY A 115 -7.96 15.79 -2.29
CA GLY A 115 -7.60 16.11 -3.66
C GLY A 115 -8.11 17.45 -4.16
N ASP A 116 -8.34 18.43 -3.28
CA ASP A 116 -8.78 19.78 -3.69
C ASP A 116 -7.66 20.47 -4.49
N GLY A 117 -7.78 20.45 -5.82
CA GLY A 117 -6.80 21.01 -6.75
C GLY A 117 -5.71 20.05 -7.25
N SER A 118 -5.44 18.95 -6.55
CA SER A 118 -4.48 17.91 -6.99
C SER A 118 -5.11 16.75 -7.75
N SER A 119 -6.44 16.56 -7.63
CA SER A 119 -7.17 15.40 -8.17
C SER A 119 -6.72 14.04 -7.63
N GLU A 120 -6.08 14.02 -6.46
CA GLU A 120 -5.53 12.81 -5.85
C GLU A 120 -5.70 12.84 -4.32
N VAL A 121 -6.14 11.70 -3.76
CA VAL A 121 -6.23 11.51 -2.32
C VAL A 121 -4.85 11.12 -1.79
N SER A 122 -4.39 11.79 -0.73
CA SER A 122 -3.08 11.56 -0.14
C SER A 122 -3.11 11.64 1.39
N ALA A 123 -2.10 11.08 2.04
CA ALA A 123 -1.83 11.22 3.47
C ALA A 123 -0.39 11.70 3.66
N GLY A 124 -0.20 12.98 3.96
CA GLY A 124 1.14 13.58 4.01
C GLY A 124 1.86 13.47 2.67
N MET A 125 2.96 12.72 2.61
CA MET A 125 3.74 12.51 1.38
C MET A 125 3.24 11.31 0.55
N ILE A 126 2.34 10.49 1.09
CA ILE A 126 1.90 9.25 0.45
C ILE A 126 0.71 9.56 -0.45
N SER A 127 0.89 9.43 -1.77
CA SER A 127 -0.25 9.34 -2.69
C SER A 127 -0.98 8.01 -2.44
N ILE A 128 -2.28 8.10 -2.17
CA ILE A 128 -3.14 6.94 -1.95
C ILE A 128 -3.78 6.51 -3.26
N GLY A 129 -4.32 7.46 -4.03
CA GLY A 129 -4.88 7.19 -5.34
C GLY A 129 -5.70 8.33 -5.92
N PRO A 130 -6.09 8.23 -7.20
CA PRO A 130 -6.74 9.31 -7.92
C PRO A 130 -8.17 9.55 -7.42
N ASN A 131 -8.65 10.78 -7.58
CA ASN A 131 -10.08 11.05 -7.49
C ASN A 131 -10.83 10.43 -8.66
N LEU A 132 -12.09 10.07 -8.41
CA LEU A 132 -13.05 9.71 -9.45
C LEU A 132 -13.43 10.94 -10.27
N PRO A 133 -13.67 10.79 -11.60
CA PRO A 133 -14.06 11.90 -12.47
C PRO A 133 -15.34 12.62 -12.04
N ASP A 134 -16.28 11.89 -11.41
CA ASP A 134 -17.55 12.43 -10.91
C ASP A 134 -17.47 12.93 -9.46
N CYS A 135 -16.29 12.90 -8.83
CA CYS A 135 -16.08 13.47 -7.50
C CYS A 135 -14.66 14.01 -7.24
N ILE A 136 -14.16 14.88 -8.13
CA ILE A 136 -12.84 15.51 -7.98
C ILE A 136 -12.81 16.41 -6.74
N GLY A 137 -11.76 16.29 -5.92
CA GLY A 137 -11.59 17.05 -4.68
C GLY A 137 -12.75 16.88 -3.70
N ASP A 138 -13.34 15.67 -3.69
CA ASP A 138 -14.49 15.34 -2.84
C ASP A 138 -15.73 16.23 -3.08
N ARG A 139 -15.84 16.75 -4.30
CA ARG A 139 -17.01 17.52 -4.76
C ARG A 139 -17.81 16.65 -5.73
N PRO A 140 -18.92 16.02 -5.27
CA PRO A 140 -19.74 15.23 -6.15
C PRO A 140 -20.28 16.10 -7.29
N ALA A 141 -20.26 15.57 -8.51
CA ALA A 141 -20.85 16.23 -9.66
C ALA A 141 -22.29 16.60 -9.33
N ARG A 142 -22.68 17.86 -9.60
CA ARG A 142 -24.07 18.29 -9.39
C ARG A 142 -24.98 17.40 -10.22
N VAL A 143 -25.73 16.53 -9.56
CA VAL A 143 -26.88 15.88 -10.17
C VAL A 143 -27.90 16.99 -10.40
N ASN A 144 -28.09 17.41 -11.65
CA ASN A 144 -29.23 18.28 -11.97
C ASN A 144 -30.49 17.49 -11.57
N PRO A 145 -31.33 18.02 -10.66
CA PRO A 145 -32.63 17.42 -10.43
C PRO A 145 -33.41 17.52 -11.76
N GLN A 146 -33.88 16.38 -12.25
CA GLN A 146 -34.91 16.36 -13.31
C GLN A 146 -36.26 16.76 -12.73
#